data_AF-A0A0J5FM65-F1
#
_entry.id   AF-A0A0J5FM65-F1
#
_cell.length_a   1.000
_cell.length_b   1.000
_cell.length_c   1.000
_cell.angle_alpha   90.00
_cell.angle_beta   90.00
_cell.angle_gamma   90.00
#
_symmetry.space_group_name_H-M   'P 1'
#
loop_
_entity.id
_entity.type
_entity.pdbx_description
1 polymer ?
#
loop_
_entity_poly.entity_id
_entity_poly.type
_entity_poly.pdbx_seq_one_letter_code
_entity_poly.pdbx_strand_id
1 'polypeptide(L)'
;QYYLKTIKKYEREDVDRIVQLFSYTVLGLAQEPCDFLGSVFMQLGLGDKALNQFFTPWEVARMMAEMQLQDVSARLQEQPFVTLYEPACGAGCMTLAAADVLREQGHDPLCSLWVSAIDIDPLAAVMAYVQLSLTGIPAAVTIGNA
;
A
#
# COMPACT_ATOMS: atom_id res chain seq x y z
N GLN A 1 -7.60 -23.82 0.28
CA GLN A 1 -8.75 -24.15 1.17
C GLN A 1 -9.23 -22.97 2.04
N TYR A 2 -8.40 -21.95 2.33
CA TYR A 2 -8.80 -20.79 3.15
C TYR A 2 -9.95 -19.97 2.57
N TYR A 3 -9.93 -19.66 1.27
CA TYR A 3 -11.00 -18.89 0.61
C TYR A 3 -12.40 -19.47 0.87
N LEU A 4 -12.61 -20.76 0.59
CA LEU A 4 -13.92 -21.41 0.79
C LEU A 4 -14.35 -21.44 2.27
N LYS A 5 -13.42 -21.46 3.22
CA LYS A 5 -13.74 -21.38 4.66
C LYS A 5 -14.15 -19.97 5.08
N THR A 6 -13.53 -18.95 4.50
CA THR A 6 -13.84 -17.54 4.79
C THR A 6 -15.14 -17.11 4.13
N ILE A 7 -15.32 -17.42 2.85
CA ILE A 7 -16.48 -16.94 2.07
C ILE A 7 -17.81 -17.52 2.56
N LYS A 8 -17.81 -18.71 3.15
CA LYS A 8 -18.99 -19.36 3.75
C LYS A 8 -19.58 -18.61 4.94
N LYS A 9 -18.89 -17.62 5.49
CA LYS A 9 -19.37 -16.80 6.60
C LYS A 9 -20.24 -15.62 6.15
N TYR A 10 -20.34 -15.39 4.85
CA TYR A 10 -21.02 -14.24 4.26
C TYR A 10 -22.25 -14.70 3.49
N GLU A 11 -23.30 -13.89 3.51
CA GLU A 11 -24.45 -14.08 2.65
C GLU A 11 -24.07 -13.79 1.19
N ARG A 12 -24.86 -14.31 0.24
CA ARG A 12 -24.56 -14.13 -1.19
C ARG A 12 -24.44 -12.66 -1.58
N GLU A 13 -25.33 -11.82 -1.04
CA GLU A 13 -25.32 -10.37 -1.30
C GLU A 13 -24.05 -9.69 -0.78
N ASP A 14 -23.53 -10.11 0.38
CA ASP A 14 -22.29 -9.57 0.93
C ASP A 14 -21.09 -9.96 0.06
N VAL A 15 -21.08 -11.18 -0.47
CA VAL A 15 -20.05 -11.63 -1.43
C VAL A 15 -20.06 -10.77 -2.69
N ASP A 16 -21.25 -10.49 -3.24
CA ASP A 16 -21.40 -9.65 -4.44
C ASP A 16 -20.91 -8.22 -4.17
N ARG A 17 -21.20 -7.65 -2.98
CA ARG A 17 -20.66 -6.35 -2.54
C ARG A 17 -19.14 -6.36 -2.37
N ILE A 18 -18.56 -7.40 -1.79
CA ILE A 18 -17.10 -7.53 -1.63
C ILE A 18 -16.42 -7.53 -3.01
N VAL A 19 -16.97 -8.26 -3.98
CA VAL A 19 -16.44 -8.28 -5.36
C VAL A 19 -16.54 -6.89 -6.00
N GLN A 20 -17.65 -6.18 -5.80
CA GLN A 20 -17.82 -4.83 -6.31
C GLN A 20 -16.82 -3.85 -5.68
N LEU A 21 -16.65 -3.90 -4.36
CA LEU A 21 -15.68 -3.05 -3.64
C LEU A 21 -14.24 -3.34 -4.10
N PHE A 22 -13.87 -4.60 -4.26
CA PHE A 22 -12.57 -4.97 -4.81
C PHE A 22 -12.37 -4.41 -6.23
N SER A 23 -13.41 -4.44 -7.05
CA SER A 23 -13.37 -3.85 -8.40
C SER A 23 -13.14 -2.34 -8.35
N TYR A 24 -13.77 -1.63 -7.42
CA TYR A 24 -13.51 -0.20 -7.21
C TYR A 24 -12.09 0.07 -6.73
N THR A 25 -11.53 -0.76 -5.85
CA THR A 25 -10.13 -0.65 -5.43
C THR A 25 -9.18 -0.81 -6.62
N VAL A 26 -9.39 -1.83 -7.46
CA VAL A 26 -8.56 -2.05 -8.65
C VAL A 26 -8.66 -0.88 -9.61
N LEU A 27 -9.87 -0.39 -9.90
CA LEU A 27 -10.08 0.73 -10.82
C LEU A 27 -9.51 2.04 -10.27
N GLY A 28 -9.66 2.31 -8.98
CA GLY A 28 -9.11 3.50 -8.33
C GLY A 28 -7.58 3.54 -8.41
N LEU A 29 -6.93 2.43 -8.05
CA LEU A 29 -5.47 2.31 -8.12
C LEU A 29 -4.92 2.37 -9.56
N ALA A 30 -5.71 1.96 -10.56
CA ALA A 30 -5.33 2.03 -11.96
C ALA A 30 -5.54 3.43 -12.58
N GLN A 31 -6.41 4.25 -11.99
CA GLN A 31 -6.73 5.57 -12.49
C GLN A 31 -5.63 6.59 -12.19
N GLU A 32 -5.19 6.64 -10.93
CA GLU A 32 -4.12 7.54 -10.50
C GLU A 32 -3.36 6.97 -9.29
N PRO A 33 -2.06 7.31 -9.15
CA PRO A 33 -1.30 7.00 -7.95
C PRO A 33 -1.92 7.65 -6.71
N CYS A 34 -2.32 6.83 -5.74
CA CYS A 34 -2.88 7.30 -4.48
C CYS A 34 -2.84 6.21 -3.40
N ASP A 35 -3.08 6.61 -2.14
CA ASP A 35 -3.49 5.69 -1.08
C ASP A 35 -5.03 5.55 -1.08
N PHE A 36 -5.55 4.72 -1.98
CA PHE A 36 -6.99 4.56 -2.18
C PHE A 36 -7.70 4.00 -0.94
N LEU A 37 -7.25 2.83 -0.44
CA LEU A 37 -7.88 2.18 0.71
C LEU A 37 -7.70 3.01 1.98
N GLY A 38 -6.53 3.60 2.20
CA GLY A 38 -6.30 4.46 3.35
C GLY A 38 -7.16 5.73 3.30
N SER A 39 -7.32 6.33 2.12
CA SER A 39 -8.20 7.50 1.96
C SER A 39 -9.65 7.17 2.26
N VAL A 40 -10.18 6.06 1.72
CA VAL A 40 -11.55 5.60 2.01
C VAL A 40 -11.72 5.29 3.50
N PHE A 41 -10.75 4.59 4.10
CA PHE A 41 -10.75 4.23 5.51
C PHE A 41 -10.85 5.46 6.42
N MET A 42 -10.06 6.50 6.12
CA MET A 42 -10.08 7.77 6.87
C MET A 42 -11.37 8.56 6.63
N GLN A 43 -11.84 8.65 5.39
CA GLN A 43 -13.07 9.37 5.04
C GLN A 43 -14.32 8.76 5.70
N LEU A 44 -14.37 7.44 5.81
CA LEU A 44 -15.47 6.73 6.47
C LEU A 44 -15.32 6.68 8.01
N GLY A 45 -14.21 7.17 8.56
CA GLY A 45 -13.96 7.17 10.01
C GLY A 45 -13.85 5.76 10.60
N LEU A 46 -13.30 4.81 9.83
CA LEU A 46 -13.16 3.40 10.23
C LEU A 46 -11.96 3.14 11.15
N GLY A 47 -11.14 4.16 11.39
CA GLY A 47 -9.97 4.10 12.26
C GLY A 47 -10.31 3.81 13.72
N ASP A 48 -9.42 3.05 14.37
CA ASP A 48 -9.52 2.83 15.80
C ASP A 48 -9.14 4.12 16.56
N LYS A 49 -10.15 4.73 17.20
CA LYS A 49 -9.97 5.95 18.01
C LYS A 49 -9.06 5.72 19.22
N ALA A 50 -8.95 4.49 19.72
CA ALA A 50 -8.06 4.15 20.83
C ALA A 50 -6.60 4.08 20.38
N LEU A 51 -6.34 3.76 19.11
CA LEU A 51 -5.00 3.74 18.52
C LEU A 51 -4.55 5.12 18.02
N ASN A 52 -5.41 6.15 18.05
CA ASN A 52 -5.17 7.47 17.43
C ASN A 52 -4.64 7.32 15.99
N GLN A 53 -5.25 6.43 15.22
CA GLN A 53 -4.78 6.07 13.90
C GLN A 53 -5.07 7.21 12.92
N PHE A 54 -4.00 7.86 12.44
CA PHE A 54 -4.06 8.85 11.37
C PHE A 54 -3.09 8.44 10.28
N PHE A 55 -3.58 8.34 9.05
CA PHE A 55 -2.72 8.04 7.91
C PHE A 55 -2.08 9.29 7.35
N THR A 56 -0.85 9.13 6.87
CA THR A 56 -0.07 10.18 6.20
C THR A 56 -0.82 10.68 4.96
N PRO A 57 -1.08 12.00 4.84
CA PRO A 57 -1.67 12.56 3.64
C PRO A 57 -0.79 12.30 2.40
N TRP A 58 -1.41 12.03 1.25
CA TRP A 58 -0.72 11.69 0.01
C TRP A 58 0.38 12.68 -0.38
N GLU A 59 0.09 13.99 -0.34
CA GLU A 59 1.04 15.03 -0.71
C GLU A 59 2.28 15.06 0.20
N VAL A 60 2.12 14.72 1.48
CA VAL A 60 3.24 14.63 2.43
C VAL A 60 4.10 13.41 2.10
N ALA A 61 3.46 12.28 1.79
CA ALA A 61 4.16 11.07 1.39
C ALA A 61 4.94 11.25 0.08
N ARG A 62 4.33 11.91 -0.92
CA ARG A 62 4.98 12.29 -2.20
C ARG A 62 6.20 13.17 -1.96
N MET A 63 6.05 14.26 -1.22
CA MET A 63 7.17 15.16 -0.89
C MET A 63 8.32 14.39 -0.22
N MET A 64 8.01 13.54 0.77
CA MET A 64 9.04 12.74 1.45
C MET A 64 9.72 11.72 0.53
N ALA A 65 8.98 11.12 -0.40
CA ALA A 65 9.51 10.19 -1.39
C ALA A 65 10.46 10.89 -2.38
N GLU A 66 10.08 12.05 -2.90
CA GLU A 66 10.93 12.87 -3.79
C GLU A 66 12.27 13.21 -3.14
N MET A 67 12.25 13.62 -1.86
CA MET A 67 13.47 13.94 -1.11
C MET A 67 14.37 12.71 -0.92
N GLN A 68 13.79 11.54 -0.65
CA GLN A 68 14.54 10.29 -0.39
C GLN A 68 15.07 9.61 -1.65
N LEU A 69 14.43 9.84 -2.80
CA LEU A 69 14.73 9.17 -4.07
C LEU A 69 15.41 10.09 -5.09
N GLN A 70 15.89 11.26 -4.68
CA GLN A 70 16.57 12.23 -5.56
C GLN A 70 17.74 11.64 -6.37
N ASP A 71 18.42 10.62 -5.84
CA ASP A 71 19.60 9.98 -6.43
C ASP A 71 19.35 8.53 -6.87
N VAL A 72 18.09 8.09 -6.91
CA VAL A 72 17.74 6.67 -7.13
C VAL A 72 18.28 6.14 -8.46
N SER A 73 18.32 6.98 -9.49
CA SER A 73 18.88 6.61 -10.80
C SER A 73 20.37 6.26 -10.74
N ALA A 74 21.15 6.97 -9.93
CA ALA A 74 22.57 6.64 -9.72
C ALA A 74 22.72 5.35 -8.92
N ARG A 75 21.89 5.18 -7.87
CA ARG A 75 21.90 3.96 -7.05
C ARG A 75 21.54 2.70 -7.85
N LEU A 76 20.60 2.82 -8.79
CA LEU A 76 20.18 1.72 -9.67
C LEU A 76 21.21 1.37 -10.78
N GLN A 77 22.25 2.18 -10.99
CA GLN A 77 23.39 1.78 -11.84
C GLN A 77 24.33 0.82 -11.10
N GLU A 78 24.38 0.88 -9.78
CA GLU A 78 25.26 0.07 -8.94
C GLU A 78 24.54 -1.15 -8.35
N GLN A 79 23.23 -1.07 -8.21
CA GLN A 79 22.40 -2.10 -7.58
C GLN A 79 21.18 -2.45 -8.44
N PRO A 80 20.75 -3.71 -8.48
CA PRO A 80 19.64 -4.14 -9.34
C PRO A 80 18.28 -3.56 -8.90
N PHE A 81 18.14 -3.19 -7.63
CA PHE A 81 16.94 -2.57 -7.06
C PHE A 81 17.31 -1.79 -5.79
N VAL A 82 16.44 -0.88 -5.38
CA VAL A 82 16.53 -0.21 -4.07
C VAL A 82 15.62 -0.87 -3.05
N THR A 83 15.98 -0.77 -1.77
CA THR A 83 15.16 -1.25 -0.66
C THR A 83 14.48 -0.08 0.06
N LEU A 84 13.24 -0.32 0.52
CA LEU A 84 12.50 0.58 1.39
C LEU A 84 12.06 -0.18 2.64
N TYR A 85 12.28 0.39 3.82
CA TYR A 85 11.82 -0.14 5.08
C TYR A 85 10.78 0.80 5.68
N GLU A 86 9.58 0.29 5.92
CA GLU A 86 8.47 1.05 6.47
C GLU A 86 7.93 0.35 7.74
N PRO A 87 8.37 0.77 8.94
CA PRO A 87 8.08 0.07 10.20
C PRO A 87 6.66 0.30 10.74
N ALA A 88 5.92 1.27 10.20
CA ALA A 88 4.54 1.60 10.59
C ALA A 88 3.74 1.96 9.33
N CYS A 89 3.55 0.98 8.46
CA CYS A 89 3.17 1.21 7.07
C CYS A 89 1.75 1.71 6.86
N GLY A 90 0.86 1.57 7.83
CA GLY A 90 -0.55 1.88 7.69
C GLY A 90 -1.15 1.13 6.50
N ALA A 91 -1.92 1.83 5.66
CA ALA A 91 -2.41 1.32 4.38
C ALA A 91 -1.35 1.30 3.25
N GLY A 92 -0.09 1.68 3.54
CA GLY A 92 1.03 1.65 2.58
C GLY A 92 1.29 2.97 1.84
N CYS A 93 0.72 4.09 2.29
CA CYS A 93 0.80 5.41 1.63
C CYS A 93 2.24 5.81 1.24
N MET A 94 3.18 5.74 2.18
CA MET A 94 4.60 6.08 1.94
C MET A 94 5.23 5.22 0.84
N THR A 95 4.96 3.92 0.87
CA THR A 95 5.45 2.97 -0.12
C THR A 95 4.85 3.23 -1.51
N LEU A 96 3.56 3.51 -1.57
CA LEU A 96 2.86 3.85 -2.82
C LEU A 96 3.44 5.12 -3.44
N ALA A 97 3.68 6.15 -2.63
CA ALA A 97 4.31 7.40 -3.07
C ALA A 97 5.76 7.19 -3.54
N ALA A 98 6.55 6.37 -2.84
CA ALA A 98 7.91 6.02 -3.27
C ALA A 98 7.92 5.31 -4.63
N ALA A 99 7.02 4.35 -4.83
CA ALA A 99 6.87 3.66 -6.10
C ALA A 99 6.41 4.59 -7.24
N ASP A 100 5.58 5.58 -6.92
CA ASP A 100 5.14 6.59 -7.88
C ASP A 100 6.28 7.51 -8.33
N VAL A 101 7.06 8.04 -7.39
CA VAL A 101 8.27 8.84 -7.68
C VAL A 101 9.30 8.05 -8.50
N LEU A 102 9.47 6.75 -8.20
CA LEU A 102 10.32 5.85 -9.02
C LEU A 102 9.83 5.79 -10.47
N ARG A 103 8.52 5.67 -10.69
CA ARG A 103 7.93 5.66 -12.04
C ARG A 103 8.13 6.96 -12.77
N GLU A 104 7.96 8.10 -12.11
CA GLU A 104 8.22 9.42 -12.68
C GLU A 104 9.68 9.59 -13.12
N GLN A 105 10.61 8.96 -12.40
CA GLN A 105 12.02 8.92 -12.77
C GLN A 105 12.37 7.85 -13.83
N GLY A 106 11.37 7.15 -14.37
CA GLY A 106 11.52 6.18 -15.46
C GLY A 106 11.90 4.77 -15.01
N HIS A 107 11.78 4.44 -13.73
CA HIS A 107 12.09 3.11 -13.18
C HIS A 107 10.81 2.37 -12.81
N ASP A 108 10.67 1.13 -13.27
CA ASP A 108 9.54 0.26 -12.93
C ASP A 108 9.72 -0.35 -11.52
N PRO A 109 8.88 0.00 -10.53
CA PRO A 109 9.00 -0.53 -9.17
C PRO A 109 8.92 -2.05 -9.09
N LEU A 110 8.26 -2.72 -10.05
CA LEU A 110 8.20 -4.18 -10.09
C LEU A 110 9.60 -4.81 -10.19
N CYS A 111 10.53 -4.11 -10.85
CA CYS A 111 11.87 -4.60 -11.11
C CYS A 111 12.95 -3.85 -10.32
N SER A 112 12.64 -2.64 -9.82
CA SER A 112 13.64 -1.75 -9.22
C SER A 112 13.41 -1.45 -7.73
N LEU A 113 12.39 -2.03 -7.09
CA LEU A 113 12.07 -1.78 -5.68
C LEU A 113 11.78 -3.09 -4.91
N TRP A 114 12.27 -3.17 -3.68
CA TRP A 114 11.86 -4.18 -2.70
C TRP A 114 11.50 -3.53 -1.37
N VAL A 115 10.34 -3.87 -0.81
CA VAL A 115 9.81 -3.22 0.40
C VAL A 115 9.69 -4.21 1.55
N SER A 116 10.11 -3.78 2.75
CA SER A 116 9.76 -4.43 4.01
C SER A 116 8.82 -3.50 4.77
N ALA A 117 7.55 -3.88 4.87
CA ALA A 117 6.50 -3.11 5.52
C ALA A 117 6.00 -3.83 6.76
N ILE A 118 5.91 -3.13 7.89
CA ILE A 118 5.42 -3.66 9.16
C ILE A 118 4.30 -2.75 9.65
N ASP A 119 3.24 -3.34 10.20
CA ASP A 119 2.27 -2.60 11.01
C ASP A 119 1.76 -3.46 12.16
N ILE A 120 1.42 -2.82 13.28
CA ILE A 120 0.84 -3.48 14.44
C ILE A 120 -0.66 -3.74 14.24
N ASP A 121 -1.33 -2.92 13.44
CA ASP A 121 -2.74 -3.10 13.10
C ASP A 121 -2.89 -4.08 11.91
N PRO A 122 -3.50 -5.26 12.13
CA PRO A 122 -3.75 -6.23 11.08
C PRO A 122 -4.57 -5.67 9.89
N LEU A 123 -5.52 -4.78 10.16
CA LEU A 123 -6.38 -4.23 9.10
C LEU A 123 -5.58 -3.29 8.20
N ALA A 124 -4.81 -2.39 8.79
CA ALA A 124 -3.90 -1.50 8.06
C ALA A 124 -2.89 -2.30 7.21
N ALA A 125 -2.21 -3.27 7.82
CA ALA A 125 -1.27 -4.13 7.10
C ALA A 125 -1.92 -4.87 5.92
N VAL A 126 -3.16 -5.38 6.07
CA VAL A 126 -3.87 -6.03 4.97
C VAL A 126 -4.27 -5.04 3.86
N MET A 127 -4.64 -3.80 4.21
CA MET A 127 -4.84 -2.75 3.21
C MET A 127 -3.55 -2.50 2.40
N ALA A 128 -2.40 -2.34 3.08
CA ALA A 128 -1.11 -2.21 2.43
C ALA A 128 -0.83 -3.39 1.50
N TYR A 129 -0.99 -4.62 1.99
CA TYR A 129 -0.78 -5.82 1.18
C TYR A 129 -1.60 -5.82 -0.12
N VAL A 130 -2.88 -5.47 -0.06
CA VAL A 130 -3.75 -5.42 -1.24
C VAL A 130 -3.29 -4.34 -2.21
N GLN A 131 -3.03 -3.11 -1.75
CA GLN A 131 -2.62 -2.01 -2.63
C GLN A 131 -1.27 -2.28 -3.29
N LEU A 132 -0.27 -2.75 -2.53
CA LEU A 132 1.06 -3.06 -3.05
C LEU A 132 1.01 -4.21 -4.08
N SER A 133 0.20 -5.23 -3.82
CA SER A 133 0.02 -6.35 -4.75
C SER A 133 -0.62 -5.91 -6.07
N LEU A 134 -1.66 -5.06 -6.00
CA LEU A 134 -2.39 -4.57 -7.18
C LEU A 134 -1.59 -3.56 -8.00
N THR A 135 -0.67 -2.83 -7.37
CA THR A 135 0.18 -1.82 -8.01
C THR A 135 1.55 -2.35 -8.43
N GLY A 136 1.79 -3.66 -8.34
CA GLY A 136 3.03 -4.29 -8.81
C GLY A 136 4.26 -3.90 -7.99
N ILE A 137 4.12 -3.73 -6.68
CA ILE A 137 5.23 -3.40 -5.78
C ILE A 137 5.66 -4.66 -5.02
N PRO A 138 6.88 -5.17 -5.24
CA PRO A 138 7.43 -6.30 -4.49
C PRO A 138 7.62 -5.94 -3.01
N ALA A 139 6.90 -6.64 -2.13
CA ALA A 139 6.91 -6.33 -0.70
C ALA A 139 6.72 -7.56 0.20
N ALA A 140 7.39 -7.54 1.36
CA ALA A 140 7.03 -8.33 2.51
C ALA A 140 6.21 -7.46 3.48
N VAL A 141 4.93 -7.80 3.67
CA VAL A 141 4.05 -7.11 4.62
C VAL A 141 3.86 -7.98 5.85
N THR A 142 4.29 -7.47 7.01
CA THR A 142 4.31 -8.20 8.28
C THR A 142 3.39 -7.54 9.28
N ILE A 143 2.54 -8.33 9.93
CA ILE A 143 1.76 -7.88 11.09
C ILE A 143 2.63 -8.13 12.32
N GLY A 144 3.04 -7.07 13.01
CA GLY A 144 3.95 -7.18 14.14
C GLY A 144 4.31 -5.84 14.76
N ASN A 145 5.11 -5.91 15.82
CA ASN A 145 5.76 -4.73 16.41
C ASN A 145 7.19 -4.69 15.88
N ALA A 146 7.59 -3.53 15.36
CA ALA A 146 8.88 -3.31 14.72
C ALA A 146 10.07 -3.32 15.70
#